data_AF-A0A2N8PR17-F1
#
_entry.id   AF-A0A2N8PR17-F1
#
_cell.length_a   1.000
_cell.length_b   1.000
_cell.length_c   1.000
_cell.angle_alpha   90.00
_cell.angle_beta   90.00
_cell.angle_gamma   90.00
#
_symmetry.space_group_name_H-M   'P 1'
#
loop_
_entity.id
_entity.type
_entity.pdbx_description
1 polymer ?
#
loop_
_entity_poly.entity_id
_entity_poly.type
_entity_poly.pdbx_seq_one_letter_code
_entity_poly.pdbx_strand_id
1 'polypeptide(L)'
;MVDASFTLLDYNEPFVNLVRVGKRRLSHANLMELLLLEEVTRDRWADWENWLEALAAELIEATALHWEESPELQRLHTSVLADPVVGPVYKRSAGYMFPDRNRKLPIRNLLPGVQEITFLHTEDDLSR
;
A
#
# COMPACT_ATOMS: atom_id res chain seq x y z
N MET A 1 9.44 -5.97 -2.61
CA MET A 1 10.38 -4.92 -2.19
C MET A 1 9.94 -3.61 -2.82
N VAL A 2 9.98 -2.51 -2.06
CA VAL A 2 9.66 -1.17 -2.53
C VAL A 2 10.74 -0.18 -2.12
N ASP A 3 10.82 0.97 -2.80
CA ASP A 3 11.61 2.11 -2.35
C ASP A 3 10.84 2.99 -1.34
N ALA A 4 11.45 4.09 -0.89
CA ALA A 4 10.85 5.05 0.05
C ALA A 4 9.60 5.77 -0.48
N SER A 5 9.35 5.73 -1.80
CA SER A 5 8.15 6.27 -2.43
C SER A 5 7.12 5.17 -2.74
N PHE A 6 7.34 3.95 -2.25
CA PHE A 6 6.53 2.75 -2.51
C PHE A 6 6.58 2.21 -3.94
N THR A 7 7.53 2.64 -4.77
CA THR A 7 7.73 2.07 -6.11
C THR A 7 8.10 0.60 -5.99
N LEU A 8 7.42 -0.29 -6.71
CA LEU A 8 7.78 -1.71 -6.69
C LEU A 8 9.13 -1.94 -7.38
N LEU A 9 10.10 -2.44 -6.60
CA LEU A 9 11.43 -2.82 -7.08
C LEU A 9 11.51 -4.31 -7.40
N ASP A 10 10.80 -5.12 -6.61
CA ASP A 10 10.75 -6.58 -6.78
C ASP A 10 9.46 -7.17 -6.17
N TYR A 11 9.00 -8.30 -6.68
CA TYR A 11 7.80 -8.98 -6.20
C TYR A 11 7.85 -10.49 -6.48
N ASN A 12 7.19 -11.27 -5.61
CA ASN A 12 7.06 -12.71 -5.79
C ASN A 12 5.75 -13.08 -6.51
N GLU A 13 5.69 -14.29 -7.06
CA GLU A 13 4.51 -14.78 -7.79
C GLU A 13 3.22 -14.80 -6.92
N PRO A 14 3.25 -15.10 -5.60
CA PRO A 14 2.08 -14.92 -4.74
C PRO A 14 1.52 -13.50 -4.75
N PHE A 15 2.36 -12.46 -4.67
CA PHE A 15 1.90 -11.07 -4.76
C PHE A 15 1.23 -10.79 -6.11
N VAL A 16 1.82 -11.26 -7.23
CA VAL A 16 1.22 -11.14 -8.57
C VAL A 16 -0.19 -11.73 -8.60
N ASN A 17 -0.36 -12.94 -8.04
CA ASN A 17 -1.63 -13.65 -8.01
C ASN A 17 -2.69 -13.00 -7.11
N LEU A 18 -2.24 -12.24 -6.12
CA LEU A 18 -3.09 -11.50 -5.21
C LEU A 18 -3.65 -10.24 -5.87
N VAL A 19 -2.76 -9.35 -6.36
CA VAL A 19 -3.21 -8.08 -6.97
C VAL A 19 -3.78 -8.29 -8.36
N ARG A 20 -3.51 -9.43 -9.03
CA ARG A 20 -4.05 -9.82 -10.33
C ARG A 20 -3.95 -8.76 -11.44
N VAL A 21 -3.01 -7.83 -11.30
CA VAL A 21 -2.62 -6.92 -12.37
C VAL A 21 -1.58 -7.60 -13.26
N GLY A 22 -1.58 -7.26 -14.55
CA GLY A 22 -0.62 -7.85 -15.50
C GLY A 22 0.83 -7.49 -15.15
N LYS A 23 1.78 -8.40 -15.43
CA LYS A 23 3.23 -8.19 -15.14
C LYS A 23 3.80 -6.89 -15.71
N ARG A 24 3.29 -6.43 -16.86
CA ARG A 24 3.65 -5.14 -17.46
C ARG A 24 3.21 -3.92 -16.62
N ARG A 25 2.04 -4.00 -15.98
CA ARG A 25 1.57 -2.97 -15.05
C ARG A 25 2.43 -2.99 -13.79
N LEU A 26 2.71 -4.19 -13.26
CA LEU A 26 3.54 -4.38 -12.07
C LEU A 26 4.95 -3.82 -12.18
N SER A 27 5.59 -3.89 -13.35
CA SER A 27 6.95 -3.38 -13.54
C SER A 27 7.08 -1.86 -13.41
N HIS A 28 5.98 -1.13 -13.32
CA HIS A 28 5.93 0.32 -13.13
C HIS A 28 4.90 0.71 -12.06
N ALA A 29 4.49 -0.22 -11.21
CA ALA A 29 3.42 0.03 -10.26
C ALA A 29 3.97 0.53 -8.93
N ASN A 30 3.17 1.37 -8.28
CA ASN A 30 3.38 1.76 -6.91
C ASN A 30 2.54 0.89 -5.98
N LEU A 31 3.13 0.42 -4.88
CA LEU A 31 2.44 -0.45 -3.93
C LEU A 31 1.20 0.24 -3.33
N MET A 32 1.30 1.51 -2.90
CA MET A 32 0.16 2.21 -2.31
C MET A 32 -0.97 2.43 -3.31
N GLU A 33 -0.64 2.71 -4.57
CA GLU A 33 -1.61 2.80 -5.66
C GLU A 33 -2.36 1.46 -5.84
N LEU A 34 -1.63 0.35 -5.89
CA LEU A 34 -2.23 -0.98 -6.03
C LEU A 34 -3.16 -1.33 -4.86
N LEU A 35 -2.76 -1.00 -3.64
CA LEU A 35 -3.50 -1.37 -2.43
C LEU A 35 -4.68 -0.45 -2.14
N LEU A 36 -4.57 0.83 -2.45
CA LEU A 36 -5.60 1.82 -2.14
C LEU A 36 -6.55 2.08 -3.31
N LEU A 37 -6.08 2.08 -4.56
CA LEU A 37 -6.84 2.65 -5.68
C LEU A 37 -7.28 1.63 -6.73
N GLU A 38 -6.67 0.45 -6.81
CA GLU A 38 -7.07 -0.54 -7.82
C GLU A 38 -8.38 -1.27 -7.43
N GLU A 39 -9.32 -1.36 -8.36
CA GLU A 39 -10.64 -2.01 -8.14
C GLU A 39 -10.51 -3.45 -7.64
N VAL A 40 -9.49 -4.16 -8.10
CA VAL A 40 -9.28 -5.57 -7.79
C VAL A 40 -8.98 -5.82 -6.31
N THR A 41 -8.35 -4.87 -5.61
CA THR A 41 -8.10 -5.00 -4.17
C THR A 41 -9.36 -4.68 -3.39
N ARG A 42 -10.07 -3.62 -3.79
CA ARG A 42 -11.34 -3.20 -3.22
C ARG A 42 -12.45 -4.27 -3.28
N ASP A 43 -12.60 -4.93 -4.42
CA ASP A 43 -13.73 -5.85 -4.64
C ASP A 43 -13.48 -7.27 -4.12
N ARG A 44 -12.21 -7.66 -3.92
CA ARG A 44 -11.85 -9.08 -3.72
C ARG A 44 -11.25 -9.39 -2.37
N TRP A 45 -10.79 -8.39 -1.64
CA TRP A 45 -10.20 -8.58 -0.32
C TRP A 45 -11.28 -8.31 0.72
N ALA A 46 -11.77 -9.37 1.36
CA ALA A 46 -12.94 -9.33 2.23
C ALA A 46 -12.82 -8.31 3.37
N ASP A 47 -11.59 -8.06 3.82
CA ASP A 47 -11.27 -7.18 4.94
C ASP A 47 -10.52 -5.91 4.51
N TRP A 48 -10.57 -5.52 3.22
CA TRP A 48 -9.83 -4.38 2.68
C TRP A 48 -10.08 -3.07 3.45
N GLU A 49 -11.33 -2.81 3.82
CA GLU A 49 -11.70 -1.59 4.56
C GLU A 49 -11.01 -1.49 5.93
N ASN A 50 -10.72 -2.63 6.57
CA ASN A 50 -10.02 -2.67 7.85
C ASN A 50 -8.55 -2.20 7.75
N TRP A 51 -8.04 -2.06 6.52
CA TRP A 51 -6.65 -1.77 6.23
C TRP A 51 -6.46 -0.34 5.74
N LEU A 52 -7.53 0.29 5.26
CA LEU A 52 -7.50 1.62 4.65
C LEU A 52 -6.87 2.66 5.56
N GLU A 53 -7.25 2.67 6.84
CA GLU A 53 -6.74 3.66 7.78
C GLU A 53 -5.23 3.49 8.01
N ALA A 54 -4.77 2.25 8.08
CA ALA A 54 -3.38 1.91 8.33
C ALA A 54 -2.50 2.23 7.10
N LEU A 55 -2.95 1.85 5.90
CA LEU A 55 -2.28 2.17 4.64
C LEU A 55 -2.28 3.68 4.35
N ALA A 56 -3.38 4.37 4.66
CA ALA A 56 -3.48 5.81 4.51
C ALA A 56 -2.50 6.54 5.44
N ALA A 57 -2.39 6.10 6.71
CA ALA A 57 -1.45 6.67 7.66
C ALA A 57 0.01 6.51 7.20
N GLU A 58 0.37 5.32 6.72
CA GLU A 58 1.69 5.04 6.17
C GLU A 58 2.02 5.95 4.98
N LEU A 59 1.07 6.14 4.05
CA LEU A 59 1.25 7.05 2.93
C LEU A 59 1.33 8.52 3.39
N ILE A 60 0.55 8.95 4.39
CA ILE A 60 0.64 10.31 4.96
C ILE A 60 2.04 10.54 5.54
N GLU A 61 2.56 9.59 6.30
CA GLU A 61 3.86 9.70 6.93
C GLU A 61 4.98 9.79 5.88
N ALA A 62 5.01 8.87 4.91
CA ALA A 62 6.00 8.90 3.84
C ALA A 62 5.91 10.20 3.02
N THR A 63 4.69 10.66 2.72
CA THR A 63 4.46 11.93 2.02
C THR A 63 5.00 13.11 2.83
N ALA A 64 4.83 13.12 4.16
CA ALA A 64 5.33 14.19 5.02
C ALA A 64 6.87 14.17 5.13
N LEU A 65 7.49 12.98 5.18
CA LEU A 65 8.93 12.82 5.29
C LEU A 65 9.66 13.15 3.97
N HIS A 66 9.04 12.81 2.83
CA HIS A 66 9.71 12.82 1.53
C HIS A 66 9.04 13.74 0.48
N TRP A 67 8.32 14.76 0.95
CA TRP A 67 7.51 15.62 0.08
C TRP A 67 8.34 16.30 -1.02
N GLU A 68 9.48 16.89 -0.66
CA GLU A 68 10.27 17.74 -1.56
C GLU A 68 11.02 16.92 -2.61
N GLU A 69 11.43 15.70 -2.26
CA GLU A 69 12.23 14.82 -3.12
C GLU A 69 11.40 13.84 -3.95
N SER A 70 10.12 13.64 -3.65
CA SER A 70 9.29 12.62 -4.30
C SER A 70 8.05 13.19 -5.01
N PRO A 71 8.16 13.52 -6.31
CA PRO A 71 7.00 13.80 -7.15
C PRO A 71 6.03 12.62 -7.25
N GLU A 72 6.49 11.39 -7.02
CA GLU A 72 5.65 10.18 -6.98
C GLU A 72 4.68 10.25 -5.79
N LEU A 73 5.18 10.56 -4.59
CA LEU A 73 4.35 10.70 -3.39
C LEU A 73 3.38 11.88 -3.50
N GLN A 74 3.80 13.00 -4.11
CA GLN A 74 2.90 14.13 -4.39
C GLN A 74 1.73 13.73 -5.30
N ARG A 75 2.00 12.94 -6.34
CA ARG A 75 0.96 12.41 -7.24
C ARG A 75 0.03 11.45 -6.50
N LEU A 76 0.57 10.50 -5.73
CA LEU A 76 -0.23 9.55 -4.97
C LEU A 76 -1.12 10.24 -3.93
N HIS A 77 -0.57 11.21 -3.20
CA HIS A 77 -1.33 12.04 -2.27
C HIS A 77 -2.53 12.70 -2.95
N THR A 78 -2.30 13.30 -4.13
CA THR A 78 -3.37 13.94 -4.91
C THR A 78 -4.42 12.93 -5.40
N SER A 79 -3.99 11.79 -5.95
CA SER A 79 -4.88 10.73 -6.43
C SER A 79 -5.73 10.14 -5.32
N VAL A 80 -5.13 9.87 -4.15
CA VAL A 80 -5.84 9.34 -2.99
C VAL A 80 -6.85 10.34 -2.43
N LEU A 81 -6.50 11.62 -2.35
CA LEU A 81 -7.43 12.66 -1.92
C LEU A 81 -8.64 12.83 -2.87
N ALA A 82 -8.45 12.55 -4.16
CA ALA A 82 -9.49 12.63 -5.17
C ALA A 82 -10.39 11.37 -5.20
N ASP A 83 -9.93 10.24 -4.66
CA ASP A 83 -10.71 9.01 -4.63
C ASP A 83 -11.94 9.14 -3.71
N PRO A 84 -13.15 8.81 -4.18
CA PRO A 84 -14.38 9.01 -3.40
C PRO A 84 -14.51 8.11 -2.18
N VAL A 85 -13.72 7.03 -2.08
CA VAL A 85 -13.82 6.03 -1.02
C VAL A 85 -12.61 6.06 -0.10
N VAL A 86 -11.40 6.12 -0.65
CA VAL A 86 -10.17 6.24 0.13
C VAL A 86 -9.98 7.65 0.64
N GLY A 87 -10.29 8.68 -0.17
CA GLY A 87 -10.08 10.08 0.20
C GLY A 87 -10.68 10.49 1.54
N PRO A 88 -11.94 10.12 1.86
CA PRO A 88 -12.51 10.35 3.19
C PRO A 88 -11.77 9.64 4.33
N VAL A 89 -11.16 8.47 4.09
CA VAL A 89 -10.34 7.75 5.10
C VAL A 89 -9.01 8.46 5.27
N TYR A 90 -8.35 8.77 4.17
CA TYR A 90 -7.07 9.46 4.15
C TYR A 90 -7.09 10.77 4.94
N LYS A 91 -8.13 11.60 4.76
CA LYS A 91 -8.27 12.88 5.49
C LYS A 91 -8.38 12.73 7.00
N ARG A 92 -8.95 11.63 7.51
CA ARG A 92 -9.13 11.39 8.96
C ARG A 92 -8.00 10.55 9.57
N SER A 93 -7.17 9.92 8.76
CA SER A 93 -6.01 9.13 9.19
C SER A 93 -4.82 9.97 9.65
N ALA A 94 -4.87 11.30 9.48
CA ALA A 94 -3.85 12.22 9.99
C ALA A 94 -3.86 12.22 11.53
N GLY A 95 -3.00 11.39 12.13
CA GLY A 95 -2.94 11.14 13.58
C GLY A 95 -3.02 9.67 13.96
N TYR A 96 -3.30 8.77 13.01
CA TYR A 96 -3.12 7.35 13.22
C TYR A 96 -1.63 7.05 13.30
N MET A 97 -1.17 6.65 14.48
CA MET A 97 0.18 6.16 14.69
C MET A 97 0.17 4.67 14.37
N PHE A 98 0.88 4.26 13.31
CA PHE A 98 0.94 2.85 12.93
C PHE A 98 1.59 2.06 14.07
N PRO A 99 0.84 1.19 14.79
CA PRO A 99 1.26 0.75 16.12
C PRO A 99 2.42 -0.27 16.10
N ASP A 100 2.74 -0.82 14.93
CA ASP A 100 3.85 -1.74 14.72
C ASP A 100 4.19 -1.80 13.22
N ARG A 101 5.37 -1.32 12.81
CA ARG A 101 5.81 -1.35 11.40
C ARG A 101 6.03 -2.78 10.89
N ASN A 102 6.20 -3.77 11.77
CA ASN A 102 6.41 -5.18 11.41
C ASN A 102 5.14 -6.01 11.56
N ARG A 103 4.03 -5.55 10.97
CA ARG A 103 2.73 -6.21 11.08
C ARG A 103 2.45 -7.15 9.90
N LYS A 104 2.14 -8.40 10.24
CA LYS A 104 1.46 -9.33 9.30
C LYS A 104 0.01 -8.87 9.11
N LEU A 105 -0.39 -8.64 7.86
CA LEU A 105 -1.75 -8.26 7.54
C LEU A 105 -2.43 -9.46 6.81
N PRO A 106 -3.34 -10.20 7.46
CA PRO A 106 -3.93 -11.39 6.85
C PRO A 106 -4.98 -11.02 5.79
N ILE A 107 -4.73 -11.29 4.51
CA ILE A 107 -5.74 -11.06 3.45
C ILE A 107 -6.63 -12.28 3.31
N ARG A 108 -7.93 -12.08 3.47
CA ARG A 108 -8.90 -13.09 3.06
C ARG A 108 -9.35 -12.80 1.64
N ASN A 109 -8.92 -13.66 0.71
CA ASN A 109 -9.40 -13.62 -0.67
C ASN A 109 -10.79 -14.27 -0.73
N LEU A 110 -11.73 -13.65 -1.45
CA LEU A 110 -13.11 -14.13 -1.58
C LEU A 110 -13.25 -15.36 -2.51
N LEU A 111 -12.18 -15.78 -3.20
CA LEU A 111 -12.09 -17.00 -3.99
C LEU A 111 -11.35 -18.10 -3.21
N PRO A 112 -11.53 -19.41 -3.49
CA PRO A 112 -11.06 -20.47 -2.60
C PRO A 112 -9.55 -20.43 -2.35
N GLY A 113 -9.18 -20.21 -1.08
CA GLY A 113 -7.82 -20.14 -0.56
C GLY A 113 -7.54 -18.85 0.22
N VAL A 114 -7.32 -18.94 1.54
CA VAL A 114 -6.82 -17.82 2.33
C VAL A 114 -5.36 -17.57 1.94
N GLN A 115 -5.00 -16.33 1.59
CA GLN A 115 -3.61 -15.96 1.31
C GLN A 115 -3.15 -14.92 2.34
N GLU A 116 -2.22 -15.29 3.21
CA GLU A 116 -1.65 -14.34 4.16
C GLU A 116 -0.58 -13.49 3.50
N ILE A 117 -0.61 -12.19 3.78
CA ILE A 117 0.44 -11.27 3.37
C ILE A 117 1.15 -10.73 4.59
N THR A 118 2.46 -10.73 4.53
CA THR A 118 3.27 -10.07 5.53
C THR A 118 3.86 -8.82 4.89
N PHE A 119 3.47 -7.66 5.39
CA PHE A 119 4.25 -6.45 5.17
C PHE A 119 5.38 -6.51 6.18
N LEU A 120 6.57 -6.77 5.68
CA LEU A 120 7.78 -6.70 6.49
C LEU A 120 8.42 -5.35 6.19
N HIS A 121 8.42 -4.46 7.17
CA HIS A 121 9.19 -3.23 7.08
C HIS A 121 10.61 -3.55 7.52
N THR A 122 11.44 -3.98 6.58
CA THR A 122 12.88 -4.12 6.84
C THR A 122 13.50 -2.75 6.76
N GLU A 123 13.78 -2.12 7.90
CA GLU A 123 14.82 -1.10 7.95
C GLU A 123 16.13 -1.85 7.65
N ASP A 124 16.64 -1.71 6.43
CA ASP A 124 18.03 -2.05 6.18
C ASP A 124 18.85 -1.11 7.07
N ASP A 125 19.32 -1.64 8.18
CA ASP A 125 20.33 -1.03 9.04
C ASP A 125 21.60 -0.89 8.19
N LEU A 126 21.65 0.14 7.35
CA LEU A 126 22.85 0.60 6.64
C LEU A 126 23.77 1.30 7.65
N SER A 127 24.11 0.58 8.72
CA SER A 127 25.06 0.94 9.75
C SER A 127 25.99 -0.24 9.98
N ARG A 128 26.81 -0.59 8.98
CA ARG A 128 28.06 -1.35 9.16
C ARG A 128 29.13 -0.90 8.20
#